data_AF-A0A0N7Z8D9-F1
#
_entry.id   AF-A0A0N7Z8D9-F1
#
_cell.length_a   1.000
_cell.length_b   1.000
_cell.length_c   1.000
_cell.angle_alpha   90.00
_cell.angle_beta   90.00
_cell.angle_gamma   90.00
#
_symmetry.space_group_name_H-M   'P 1'
#
loop_
_entity.id
_entity.type
_entity.pdbx_description
1 polymer ?
#
loop_
_entity_poly.entity_id
_entity_poly.type
_entity_poly.pdbx_seq_one_letter_code
_entity_poly.pdbx_strand_id
1 'polypeptide(L)'
;EEILVYMDFNSKVEDDLFSVDKEFKIVGIDTDEPVLQLGNQVFQGEWKDTSGTHVMFEEGDCLRTDPLFSETPEKQMYYTCKTDKMLHMSRIFVNPKENQSDVPIEVESNVEDKV
;
A
#
# COMPACT_ATOMS: atom_id res chain seq x y z
N GLU A 1 8.02 -3.67 16.71
CA GLU A 1 8.92 -3.92 15.58
C GLU A 1 8.44 -3.04 14.43
N GLU A 2 9.36 -2.37 13.75
CA GLU A 2 9.06 -1.48 12.62
C GLU A 2 9.48 -2.18 11.33
N ILE A 3 8.71 -2.01 10.26
CA ILE A 3 8.94 -2.69 8.98
C ILE A 3 8.91 -1.63 7.87
N LEU A 4 9.93 -1.65 7.01
CA LEU A 4 9.93 -0.87 5.77
C LEU A 4 9.44 -1.74 4.61
N VAL A 5 8.40 -1.28 3.92
CA VAL A 5 7.81 -1.97 2.76
C VAL A 5 8.10 -1.17 1.51
N TYR A 6 8.67 -1.84 0.51
CA TYR A 6 8.80 -1.27 -0.83
C TYR A 6 7.48 -1.44 -1.59
N MET A 7 6.87 -0.32 -1.98
CA MET A 7 5.62 -0.29 -2.72
C MET A 7 5.87 0.22 -4.13
N ASP A 8 5.45 -0.55 -5.13
CA ASP A 8 5.64 -0.25 -6.54
C ASP A 8 4.27 -0.01 -7.20
N PHE A 9 4.13 1.09 -7.94
CA PHE A 9 2.86 1.45 -8.59
C PHE A 9 2.98 1.24 -10.10
N ASN A 10 2.08 0.47 -10.69
CA ASN A 10 2.07 0.19 -12.13
C ASN A 10 1.62 1.38 -13.00
N SER A 11 1.25 2.49 -12.38
CA SER A 11 0.81 3.71 -13.03
C SER A 11 1.45 4.91 -12.37
N LYS A 12 1.64 6.00 -13.13
CA LYS A 12 2.12 7.25 -12.56
C LYS A 12 1.12 7.77 -11.54
N VAL A 13 1.55 7.90 -10.29
CA VAL A 13 0.81 8.55 -9.21
C VAL A 13 1.17 10.04 -9.22
N GLU A 14 0.21 10.90 -8.92
CA GLU A 14 0.44 12.34 -8.83
C GLU A 14 1.19 12.66 -7.53
N ASP A 15 2.27 13.44 -7.61
CA ASP A 15 3.14 13.73 -6.46
C ASP A 15 2.38 14.42 -5.29
N ASP A 16 1.33 15.21 -5.58
CA ASP A 16 0.44 15.83 -4.59
C ASP A 16 -0.27 14.79 -3.70
N LEU A 17 -0.46 13.56 -4.15
CA LEU A 17 -1.10 12.52 -3.34
C LEU A 17 -0.24 12.05 -2.17
N PHE A 18 1.06 12.35 -2.18
CA PHE A 18 2.01 12.01 -1.12
C PHE A 18 2.45 13.22 -0.29
N SER A 19 1.81 14.38 -0.45
CA SER A 19 2.13 15.54 0.37
C SER A 19 1.78 15.28 1.84
N VAL A 20 2.53 15.89 2.76
CA VAL A 20 2.45 15.63 4.21
C VAL A 20 1.06 15.92 4.80
N ASP A 21 0.27 16.76 4.13
CA ASP A 21 -1.10 17.11 4.49
C ASP A 21 -2.16 16.09 4.01
N LYS A 22 -1.80 15.11 3.17
CA LYS A 22 -2.73 14.07 2.71
C LYS A 22 -2.66 12.85 3.60
N GLU A 23 -3.82 12.41 4.06
CA GLU A 23 -3.96 11.11 4.67
C GLU A 23 -3.98 10.02 3.60
N PHE A 24 -3.29 8.91 3.90
CA PHE A 24 -3.44 7.66 3.17
C PHE A 24 -3.99 6.58 4.10
N LYS A 25 -4.74 5.63 3.54
CA LYS A 25 -5.37 4.54 4.30
C LYS A 25 -4.98 3.21 3.70
N ILE A 26 -4.51 2.30 4.53
CA ILE A 26 -4.21 0.93 4.12
C ILE A 26 -5.09 -0.02 4.92
N VAL A 27 -5.69 -0.99 4.24
CA VAL A 27 -6.50 -2.05 4.84
C VAL A 27 -5.93 -3.40 4.44
N GLY A 28 -5.75 -4.26 5.44
CA GLY A 28 -5.32 -5.65 5.24
C GLY A 28 -3.89 -5.79 4.71
N ILE A 29 -2.92 -5.03 5.24
CA ILE A 29 -1.52 -5.13 4.79
C ILE A 29 -0.91 -6.52 4.96
N ASP A 30 -1.43 -7.29 5.90
CA ASP A 30 -1.08 -8.67 6.20
C ASP A 30 -1.80 -9.71 5.33
N THR A 31 -2.69 -9.27 4.43
CA THR A 31 -3.39 -10.16 3.48
C THR A 31 -2.67 -10.22 2.14
N ASP A 32 -3.07 -11.18 1.30
CA ASP A 32 -2.55 -11.33 -0.06
C ASP A 32 -2.97 -10.17 -0.99
N GLU A 33 -4.08 -9.49 -0.66
CA GLU A 33 -4.69 -8.43 -1.48
C GLU A 33 -4.97 -7.17 -0.63
N PRO A 34 -3.93 -6.45 -0.17
CA PRO A 34 -4.11 -5.22 0.59
C PRO A 34 -4.73 -4.12 -0.28
N VAL A 35 -5.47 -3.22 0.35
CA VAL A 35 -6.09 -2.08 -0.35
C VAL A 35 -5.51 -0.78 0.20
N LEU A 36 -5.02 0.07 -0.69
CA LEU A 36 -4.54 1.42 -0.38
C LEU A 36 -5.48 2.46 -0.97
N GLN A 37 -5.84 3.46 -0.18
CA GLN A 37 -6.50 4.66 -0.65
C GLN A 37 -5.59 5.88 -0.47
N LEU A 38 -5.33 6.58 -1.58
CA LEU A 38 -4.60 7.84 -1.65
C LEU A 38 -5.53 8.92 -2.20
N GLY A 39 -6.03 9.81 -1.33
CA GLY A 39 -7.04 10.79 -1.70
C GLY A 39 -8.31 10.12 -2.30
N ASN A 40 -8.59 10.39 -3.57
CA ASN A 40 -9.72 9.81 -4.31
C ASN A 40 -9.35 8.57 -5.14
N GLN A 41 -8.11 8.09 -5.06
CA GLN A 41 -7.63 6.94 -5.80
C GLN A 41 -7.56 5.72 -4.88
N VAL A 42 -7.97 4.57 -5.41
CA VAL A 42 -7.92 3.28 -4.71
C VAL A 42 -7.04 2.33 -5.50
N PHE A 43 -6.19 1.59 -4.79
CA PHE A 43 -5.24 0.63 -5.33
C PHE A 43 -5.43 -0.71 -4.62
N GLN A 44 -5.31 -1.78 -5.39
CA GLN A 44 -5.23 -3.15 -4.88
C GLN A 44 -3.79 -3.64 -5.04
N GLY A 45 -3.24 -4.18 -3.96
CA GLY A 45 -1.88 -4.68 -3.89
C GLY A 45 -1.80 -6.18 -4.12
N GLU A 46 -0.62 -6.62 -4.55
CA GLU A 46 -0.22 -8.02 -4.66
C GLU A 46 1.23 -8.13 -4.18
N TRP A 47 1.50 -9.00 -3.20
CA TRP A 47 2.86 -9.26 -2.74
C TRP A 47 3.64 -10.05 -3.78
N LYS A 48 4.81 -9.54 -4.19
CA LYS A 48 5.69 -10.18 -5.17
C LYS A 48 7.12 -10.24 -4.67
N ASP A 49 7.80 -11.32 -5.02
CA ASP A 49 9.25 -11.39 -4.93
C ASP A 49 9.87 -10.75 -6.18
N THR A 50 10.96 -10.00 -5.99
CA THR A 50 11.64 -9.28 -7.06
C THR A 50 12.86 -10.06 -7.54
N SER A 51 13.13 -9.98 -8.83
CA SER A 51 14.37 -10.54 -9.39
C SER A 51 15.54 -9.62 -9.03
N GLY A 52 16.22 -9.92 -7.93
CA GLY A 52 17.34 -9.14 -7.43
C GLY A 52 17.11 -8.69 -5.99
N THR A 53 17.56 -7.49 -5.65
CA THR A 53 17.38 -6.92 -4.32
C THR A 53 17.29 -5.41 -4.43
N HIS A 54 16.25 -4.82 -3.86
CA HIS A 54 16.15 -3.38 -3.65
C HIS A 54 16.99 -3.00 -2.44
N VAL A 55 17.80 -1.95 -2.57
CA VAL A 55 18.63 -1.42 -1.49
C VAL A 55 18.22 0.03 -1.27
N MET A 56 17.88 0.36 -0.03
CA MET A 56 17.41 1.69 0.36
C MET A 56 18.52 2.41 1.12
N PHE A 57 18.70 3.68 0.77
CA PHE A 57 19.63 4.58 1.43
C PHE A 57 18.89 5.82 1.90
N GLU A 58 19.28 6.33 3.06
CA GLU A 58 18.82 7.62 3.58
C GLU A 58 19.95 8.63 3.55
N GLU A 59 19.59 9.88 3.26
CA GLU A 59 20.51 11.02 3.33
C GLU A 59 20.78 11.34 4.80
N GLY A 60 22.04 11.51 5.16
CA GLY A 60 22.43 11.93 6.50
C GLY A 60 23.53 12.98 6.46
N ASP A 61 23.98 13.38 7.65
CA ASP A 61 25.00 14.42 7.77
C ASP A 61 26.30 14.03 7.07
N CYS A 62 26.87 14.98 6.32
CA CYS A 62 28.19 14.82 5.74
C CYS A 62 29.24 14.86 6.86
N LEU A 63 29.80 13.71 7.19
CA LEU A 63 30.97 13.62 8.04
C LEU A 63 32.14 14.30 7.30
N ARG A 64 32.90 15.15 8.00
CA ARG A 64 34.06 15.83 7.40
C ARG A 64 35.06 14.80 6.88
N THR A 65 35.17 14.74 5.56
CA THR A 65 36.21 14.00 4.83
C THR A 65 37.54 14.73 4.88
N ASP A 66 38.65 14.00 4.68
CA ASP A 66 39.99 14.59 4.66
C ASP A 66 40.10 15.61 3.51
N PRO A 67 40.28 16.91 3.79
CA PRO A 67 40.32 17.94 2.77
C PRO A 67 41.55 17.87 1.84
N LEU A 68 42.59 17.09 2.19
CA LEU A 68 43.78 16.93 1.34
C LEU A 68 43.62 15.85 0.27
N PHE A 69 42.79 14.84 0.51
CA PHE A 69 42.70 13.65 -0.36
C PHE A 69 41.29 13.35 -0.86
N SER A 70 40.28 14.12 -0.43
CA SER A 70 38.90 13.88 -0.83
C SER A 70 38.06 15.17 -0.85
N GLU A 71 37.27 15.33 -1.90
CA GLU A 71 36.19 16.32 -1.92
C GLU A 71 35.04 15.81 -1.06
N THR A 72 34.46 16.70 -0.24
CA THR A 72 33.29 16.34 0.57
C THR A 72 32.07 16.32 -0.34
N PRO A 73 31.33 15.21 -0.45
CA PRO A 73 30.15 15.15 -1.30
C PRO A 73 29.05 16.09 -0.77
N GLU A 74 28.24 16.63 -1.69
CA GLU A 74 27.10 17.49 -1.33
C GLU A 74 26.09 16.77 -0.43
N LYS A 75 25.97 15.44 -0.59
CA LYS A 75 25.07 14.58 0.17
C LYS A 75 25.75 13.26 0.51
N GLN A 76 25.69 12.86 1.78
CA GLN A 76 26.14 11.55 2.22
C GLN A 76 24.94 10.61 2.36
N MET A 77 25.02 9.46 1.68
CA MET A 77 23.99 8.42 1.75
C MET A 77 24.44 7.30 2.69
N TYR A 78 23.54 6.81 3.52
CA TYR A 78 23.77 5.71 4.44
C TYR A 78 22.85 4.55 4.11
N TYR A 79 23.38 3.33 4.13
CA TYR A 79 22.57 2.12 3.93
C TYR A 79 21.57 1.96 5.07
N THR A 80 20.28 1.86 4.73
CA THR A 80 19.20 1.70 5.71
C THR A 80 18.73 0.25 5.74
N CYS A 81 18.34 -0.30 4.59
CA CYS A 81 17.86 -1.68 4.50
C CYS A 81 17.90 -2.21 3.07
N LYS A 82 17.48 -3.48 2.92
CA LYS A 82 17.29 -4.12 1.63
C LYS A 82 16.11 -5.09 1.68
N THR A 83 15.47 -5.30 0.54
CA THR A 83 14.35 -6.23 0.40
C THR A 83 14.35 -6.87 -0.99
N ASP A 84 13.97 -8.14 -1.06
CA ASP A 84 13.61 -8.86 -2.27
C ASP A 84 12.07 -9.03 -2.40
N LYS A 85 11.30 -8.44 -1.47
CA LYS A 85 9.84 -8.37 -1.51
C LYS A 85 9.37 -6.98 -1.89
N MET A 86 8.36 -6.92 -2.75
CA MET A 86 7.66 -5.70 -3.12
C MET A 86 6.14 -5.88 -3.00
N LEU A 87 5.45 -4.79 -2.68
CA LEU A 87 4.01 -4.70 -2.78
C LEU A 87 3.64 -4.00 -4.09
N HIS A 88 3.17 -4.76 -5.08
CA HIS A 88 2.81 -4.24 -6.39
C HIS A 88 1.37 -3.72 -6.40
N MET A 89 1.18 -2.43 -6.67
CA MET A 89 -0.09 -1.72 -6.58
C MET A 89 -0.68 -1.43 -7.96
N SER A 90 -1.92 -1.84 -8.14
CA SER A 90 -2.72 -1.58 -9.33
C SER A 90 -3.93 -0.72 -9.00
N ARG A 91 -4.18 0.35 -9.77
CA ARG A 91 -5.35 1.21 -9.55
C ARG A 91 -6.64 0.44 -9.85
N ILE A 92 -7.63 0.55 -8.96
CA ILE A 92 -8.96 -0.05 -9.10
C ILE A 92 -10.05 1.02 -8.98
N PHE A 93 -11.24 0.68 -9.46
CA PHE A 93 -12.45 1.48 -9.28
C PHE A 93 -13.45 0.67 -8.45
N VAL A 94 -13.95 1.27 -7.37
CA VAL A 94 -14.90 0.62 -6.48
C VAL A 94 -16.31 0.82 -7.01
N ASN A 95 -17.07 -0.26 -7.14
CA ASN A 95 -18.48 -0.21 -7.47
C ASN A 95 -19.32 -0.34 -6.19
N PRO A 96 -20.49 0.32 -6.12
CA PRO A 96 -21.47 0.06 -5.06
C PRO A 96 -21.79 -1.44 -5.03
N LYS A 97 -21.93 -2.00 -3.82
CA LYS A 97 -22.48 -3.35 -3.68
C LYS A 97 -23.94 -3.31 -4.10
N GLU A 98 -24.35 -4.27 -4.93
CA GLU A 98 -25.77 -4.50 -5.18
C GLU A 98 -26.43 -4.93 -3.87
N ASN A 99 -27.41 -4.16 -3.40
CA ASN A 99 -28.16 -4.52 -2.20
C ASN A 99 -29.01 -5.76 -2.52
N GLN A 100 -28.69 -6.90 -1.92
CA GLN A 100 -29.64 -8.01 -1.81
C GLN A 100 -30.71 -7.65 -0.77
N SER A 101 -31.67 -6.85 -1.20
CA SER A 101 -33.02 -6.71 -0.63
C SER A 101 -33.92 -6.65 -1.87
N ASP A 102 -34.70 -7.67 -2.23
CA ASP A 102 -35.78 -8.27 -1.45
C ASP A 102 -36.01 -9.72 -1.90
N VAL A 103 -35.73 -10.70 -1.04
CA VAL A 103 -36.34 -12.04 -1.18
C VAL A 103 -37.55 -12.05 -0.25
N PRO A 104 -38.80 -12.16 -0.74
CA PRO A 104 -39.96 -12.29 0.13
C PRO A 104 -39.82 -13.57 0.95
N ILE A 105 -39.85 -13.43 2.27
CA ILE A 105 -40.01 -14.57 3.17
C ILE A 105 -41.43 -15.08 2.94
N GLU A 106 -41.57 -16.24 2.29
CA GLU A 106 -42.83 -16.98 2.28
C GLU A 106 -43.13 -17.42 3.70
N VAL A 107 -44.08 -16.72 4.35
CA VAL A 107 -44.63 -17.16 5.62
C VAL A 107 -45.58 -18.32 5.31
N GLU A 108 -45.12 -19.56 5.48
CA GLU A 108 -46.02 -20.71 5.51
C GLU A 108 -46.98 -20.56 6.70
N SER A 109 -48.24 -20.20 6.41
CA SER A 109 -49.31 -20.23 7.39
C SER A 109 -49.74 -21.68 7.61
N ASN A 110 -49.20 -22.35 8.64
CA ASN A 110 -49.78 -23.59 9.14
C ASN A 110 -51.09 -23.27 9.86
N VAL A 111 -52.20 -23.40 9.14
CA VAL A 111 -53.53 -23.54 9.72
C VAL A 111 -53.72 -25.03 10.03
N GLU A 112 -53.42 -25.43 11.26
CA GLU A 112 -53.92 -26.69 11.82
C GLU A 112 -55.30 -26.45 12.43
N ASP A 113 -56.33 -26.63 11.60
CA ASP A 113 -57.69 -26.95 12.02
C ASP A 113 -57.94 -28.44 11.75
N LYS A 114 -58.33 -29.19 12.80
CA LYS A 114 -59.07 -30.49 12.83
C LYS A 114 -58.70 -31.26 14.11
N VAL A 115 -59.57 -31.79 14.98
CA VAL A 115 -61.04 -31.94 15.13
C VAL A 115 -61.30 -32.06 16.64
#